data_AF-A0A6G4ATH2-F1
#
_entry.id   AF-A0A6G4ATH2-F1
#
_cell.length_a   1.000
_cell.length_b   1.000
_cell.length_c   1.000
_cell.angle_alpha   90.00
_cell.angle_beta   90.00
_cell.angle_gamma   90.00
#
_symmetry.space_group_name_H-M   'P 1'
#
loop_
_entity.id
_entity.type
_entity.pdbx_description
1 polymer ?
#
loop_
_entity_poly.entity_id
_entity_poly.type
_entity_poly.pdbx_seq_one_letter_code
_entity_poly.pdbx_strand_id
1 'polypeptide(L)'
;MRRQHLSPVPPARHLLVAGAVTVATAVGIGALAVGGGSSGGPRAHPSASGSALTKASDGLRHTSVEVSEGGCGRGWTDAARGKQVFELRNTSSRPAEVYLTNPANGAVYGEVEGLGPGTSRPLSVTLGGGSYAFVCLPEDADAVTGPTVTVPGPARGGGPAAIPVGQQDLIPPTIAYQKWVAGRMDELVRRTDALRSAIRCGDLATARAVWLPAHLVYERMGAAYGTFGDADGAINGTTAGLSDGVHDPGFTGFHRLEYGLWHGESASSLRPVADRLVRDVRGLRDDWPQERMDPADLGLRAHEIMENTVQFELTGRTDYGSGTNLATARANLDGTRAVLRRLEPLLKPRAPWLPELESDLDRTQRTLERSHHGDHWTPLDRLSRPGRQRLNADTGALVERLAQVAALMDVRRTR
;
A
#
# COMPACT_ATOMS: atom_id res chain seq x y z
N MET A 1 -48.23 7.92 -3.49
CA MET A 1 -47.49 6.81 -4.13
C MET A 1 -47.03 7.22 -5.53
N ARG A 2 -45.76 7.62 -5.67
CA ARG A 2 -45.02 7.69 -6.94
C ARG A 2 -43.57 7.32 -6.61
N ARG A 3 -43.08 6.19 -7.10
CA ARG A 3 -41.67 5.79 -7.02
C ARG A 3 -40.95 6.51 -8.16
N GLN A 4 -39.94 7.31 -7.83
CA GLN A 4 -38.97 7.80 -8.81
C GLN A 4 -37.83 6.77 -8.86
N HIS A 5 -37.58 6.24 -10.05
CA HIS A 5 -36.40 5.43 -10.34
C HIS A 5 -35.18 6.35 -10.39
N LEU A 6 -34.25 6.19 -9.44
CA LEU A 6 -32.90 6.72 -9.54
C LEU A 6 -32.03 5.66 -10.21
N SER A 7 -31.42 6.03 -11.34
CA SER A 7 -30.41 5.24 -12.04
C SER A 7 -29.10 5.24 -11.23
N PRO A 8 -28.32 4.13 -11.24
CA PRO A 8 -27.04 4.09 -10.54
C PRO A 8 -25.99 4.90 -11.32
N VAL A 9 -25.28 5.76 -10.59
CA VAL A 9 -24.08 6.47 -11.06
C VAL A 9 -22.89 5.50 -11.01
N PRO A 10 -22.06 5.37 -12.06
CA PRO A 10 -20.89 4.49 -12.03
C PRO A 10 -19.78 5.08 -11.13
N PRO A 11 -18.95 4.24 -10.48
CA PRO A 11 -17.87 4.71 -9.63
C PRO A 11 -16.78 5.42 -10.44
N ALA A 12 -16.27 6.51 -9.88
CA ALA A 12 -15.20 7.30 -10.46
C ALA A 12 -13.89 6.48 -10.52
N ARG A 13 -13.28 6.40 -11.70
CA ARG A 13 -11.94 5.83 -11.90
C ARG A 13 -10.90 6.81 -11.35
N HIS A 14 -10.24 6.45 -10.25
CA HIS A 14 -9.03 7.13 -9.81
C HIS A 14 -7.87 6.78 -10.75
N LEU A 15 -7.44 7.75 -11.57
CA LEU A 15 -6.21 7.69 -12.34
C LEU A 15 -5.01 7.91 -11.40
N LEU A 16 -4.27 6.85 -11.12
CA LEU A 16 -2.93 6.95 -10.55
C LEU A 16 -2.01 7.58 -11.60
N VAL A 17 -1.72 8.87 -11.45
CA VAL A 17 -0.68 9.56 -12.23
C VAL A 17 0.67 9.23 -11.60
N ALA A 18 1.36 8.23 -12.15
CA ALA A 18 2.77 8.01 -11.85
C ALA A 18 3.60 9.16 -12.46
N GLY A 19 4.16 10.01 -11.60
CA GLY A 19 5.08 11.07 -12.01
C GLY A 19 6.38 10.49 -12.55
N ALA A 20 6.60 10.58 -13.85
CA ALA A 20 7.87 10.25 -14.48
C ALA A 20 8.90 11.36 -14.23
N VAL A 21 9.96 11.05 -13.49
CA VAL A 21 11.16 11.89 -13.39
C VAL A 21 11.97 11.70 -14.67
N THR A 22 11.88 12.64 -15.60
CA THR A 22 12.76 12.70 -16.78
C THR A 22 14.12 13.30 -16.40
N VAL A 23 15.17 12.47 -16.42
CA VAL A 23 16.56 12.93 -16.44
C VAL A 23 16.88 13.40 -17.86
N ALA A 24 17.07 14.71 -18.05
CA ALA A 24 17.49 15.29 -19.32
C ALA A 24 18.99 15.07 -19.53
N THR A 25 19.37 14.23 -20.50
CA THR A 25 20.73 14.17 -21.04
C THR A 25 20.85 15.15 -22.22
N ALA A 26 21.75 16.12 -22.07
CA ALA A 26 22.08 17.08 -23.11
C ALA A 26 22.77 16.39 -24.30
N VAL A 27 22.17 16.48 -25.49
CA VAL A 27 22.77 16.06 -26.75
C VAL A 27 23.53 17.24 -27.35
N GLY A 28 24.85 17.11 -27.46
CA GLY A 28 25.70 18.04 -28.20
C GLY A 28 25.51 17.89 -29.71
N ILE A 29 25.24 19.01 -30.37
CA ILE A 29 25.14 19.13 -31.82
C ILE A 29 26.55 19.18 -32.43
N GLY A 30 26.86 18.24 -33.32
CA GLY A 30 28.12 18.17 -34.07
C GLY A 30 27.89 17.93 -35.56
N ALA A 31 28.13 18.99 -36.32
CA ALA A 31 28.12 19.22 -37.77
C ALA A 31 28.14 18.06 -38.80
N LEU A 32 27.27 18.27 -39.80
CA LEU A 32 27.32 17.93 -41.24
C LEU A 32 28.68 17.53 -41.86
N ALA A 33 28.63 16.46 -42.67
CA ALA A 33 29.41 16.35 -43.91
C ALA A 33 28.60 15.58 -44.98
N VAL A 34 28.55 16.15 -46.18
CA VAL A 34 27.80 15.71 -47.36
C VAL A 34 28.67 14.82 -48.26
N GLY A 35 28.06 13.80 -48.85
CA GLY A 35 28.55 13.01 -50.00
C GLY A 35 27.80 11.68 -49.99
N GLY A 36 27.11 11.19 -51.02
CA GLY A 36 27.08 11.51 -52.44
C GLY A 36 27.11 10.17 -53.19
N GLY A 37 25.96 9.74 -53.73
CA GLY A 37 25.90 8.82 -54.87
C GLY A 37 25.62 7.33 -54.64
N SER A 38 24.48 6.91 -55.21
CA SER A 38 24.34 5.76 -56.13
C SER A 38 23.50 4.54 -55.68
N SER A 39 22.57 4.25 -56.59
CA SER A 39 21.50 3.25 -56.69
C SER A 39 21.88 1.76 -56.59
N GLY A 40 20.99 0.95 -56.01
CA GLY A 40 20.92 -0.50 -56.19
C GLY A 40 19.69 -1.12 -55.49
N GLY A 41 18.82 -1.80 -56.25
CA GLY A 41 17.51 -2.32 -55.83
C GLY A 41 17.50 -3.52 -54.86
N PRO A 42 16.31 -4.08 -54.56
CA PRO A 42 16.08 -4.92 -53.39
C PRO A 42 16.48 -6.37 -53.64
N ARG A 43 17.35 -6.93 -52.79
CA ARG A 43 17.58 -8.38 -52.70
C ARG A 43 16.84 -8.93 -51.48
N ALA A 44 15.77 -9.68 -51.75
CA ALA A 44 15.18 -10.61 -50.83
C ALA A 44 16.21 -11.70 -50.46
N HIS A 45 16.37 -11.97 -49.16
CA HIS A 45 17.03 -13.16 -48.65
C HIS A 45 16.33 -13.63 -47.36
N PRO A 46 16.42 -14.93 -47.06
CA PRO A 46 15.30 -15.72 -46.57
C PRO A 46 15.20 -15.78 -45.05
N SER A 47 14.01 -16.14 -44.59
CA SER A 47 13.72 -16.57 -43.23
C SER A 47 14.72 -17.64 -42.78
N ALA A 48 15.50 -17.33 -41.76
CA ALA A 48 16.29 -18.30 -41.01
C ALA A 48 15.75 -18.36 -39.58
N SER A 49 14.92 -19.37 -39.34
CA SER A 49 14.64 -19.91 -38.02
C SER A 49 15.95 -20.41 -37.41
N GLY A 50 16.35 -19.85 -36.27
CA GLY A 50 17.57 -20.23 -35.59
C GLY A 50 17.63 -19.61 -34.20
N SER A 51 17.32 -20.43 -33.20
CA SER A 51 17.45 -20.11 -31.77
C SER A 51 18.91 -19.76 -31.45
N ALA A 52 19.14 -18.51 -31.06
CA ALA A 52 20.36 -18.08 -30.42
C ALA A 52 19.97 -17.33 -29.14
N LEU A 53 20.28 -17.92 -27.99
CA LEU A 53 20.23 -17.25 -26.69
C LEU A 53 21.26 -16.10 -26.71
N THR A 54 20.83 -14.92 -27.14
CA THR A 54 21.64 -13.71 -27.02
C THR A 54 21.78 -13.39 -25.54
N LYS A 55 22.99 -13.52 -24.99
CA LYS A 55 23.36 -12.91 -23.71
C LYS A 55 22.97 -11.43 -23.79
N ALA A 56 21.98 -11.01 -23.00
CA ALA A 56 21.69 -9.60 -22.87
C ALA A 56 22.91 -8.88 -22.28
N SER A 57 23.01 -7.57 -22.50
CA SER A 57 24.16 -6.76 -22.08
C SER A 57 24.38 -6.73 -20.56
N ASP A 58 23.43 -7.23 -19.77
CA ASP A 58 23.49 -7.33 -18.31
C ASP A 58 24.21 -8.60 -17.79
N GLY A 59 24.58 -9.51 -18.70
CA GLY A 59 25.26 -10.77 -18.36
C GLY A 59 24.36 -11.85 -17.76
N LEU A 60 23.04 -11.63 -17.70
CA LEU A 60 22.06 -12.61 -17.22
C LEU A 60 21.60 -13.54 -18.34
N ARG A 61 21.03 -14.68 -17.94
CA ARG A 61 20.35 -15.60 -18.86
C ARG A 61 18.95 -15.07 -19.14
N HIS A 62 18.67 -14.76 -20.40
CA HIS A 62 17.33 -14.39 -20.87
C HIS A 62 16.71 -15.58 -21.60
N THR A 63 15.49 -15.94 -21.20
CA THR A 63 14.70 -17.01 -21.83
C THR A 63 13.36 -16.45 -22.27
N SER A 64 13.04 -16.53 -23.55
CA SER A 64 11.70 -16.13 -24.01
C SER A 64 10.67 -17.18 -23.61
N VAL A 65 9.57 -16.72 -23.03
CA VAL A 65 8.47 -17.57 -22.57
C VAL A 65 7.18 -17.08 -23.20
N GLU A 66 6.50 -17.96 -23.92
CA GLU A 66 5.23 -17.67 -24.56
C GLU A 66 4.07 -17.80 -23.58
N VAL A 67 3.18 -16.81 -23.62
CA VAL A 67 1.93 -16.72 -22.89
C VAL A 67 0.80 -16.67 -23.92
N SER A 68 -0.14 -17.60 -23.84
CA SER A 68 -1.29 -17.70 -24.76
C SER A 68 -2.51 -18.27 -24.03
N GLU A 69 -3.70 -18.16 -24.65
CA GLU A 69 -4.94 -18.73 -24.11
C GLU A 69 -4.94 -20.27 -24.07
N GLY A 70 -4.15 -20.93 -24.93
CA GLY A 70 -4.08 -22.40 -25.02
C GLY A 70 -2.80 -23.00 -24.46
N GLY A 71 -1.90 -22.20 -23.89
CA GLY A 71 -0.61 -22.67 -23.42
C GLY A 71 0.19 -21.59 -22.70
N CYS A 72 0.92 -22.03 -21.67
CA CYS A 72 1.79 -21.19 -20.86
C CYS A 72 3.18 -21.82 -20.76
N GLY A 73 4.23 -21.01 -20.65
CA GLY A 73 5.57 -21.52 -20.32
C GLY A 73 6.38 -22.08 -21.49
N ARG A 74 5.87 -22.05 -22.73
CA ARG A 74 6.61 -22.56 -23.90
C ARG A 74 7.85 -21.70 -24.16
N GLY A 75 8.96 -22.33 -24.54
CA GLY A 75 10.25 -21.67 -24.79
C GLY A 75 11.28 -21.86 -23.68
N TRP A 76 10.87 -22.31 -22.49
CA TRP A 76 11.81 -22.66 -21.42
C TRP A 76 12.35 -24.08 -21.56
N THR A 77 13.50 -24.24 -22.21
CA THR A 77 14.10 -25.56 -22.51
C THR A 77 15.43 -25.83 -21.81
N ASP A 78 16.13 -24.81 -21.30
CA ASP A 78 17.43 -24.93 -20.63
C ASP A 78 17.36 -24.38 -19.20
N ALA A 79 16.92 -25.23 -18.27
CA ALA A 79 16.66 -24.87 -16.89
C ALA A 79 17.96 -24.89 -16.06
N ALA A 80 18.33 -23.73 -15.51
CA ALA A 80 19.53 -23.58 -14.69
C ALA A 80 19.22 -22.89 -13.36
N ARG A 81 20.05 -23.15 -12.35
CA ARG A 81 20.01 -22.44 -11.08
C ARG A 81 20.60 -21.03 -11.21
N GLY A 82 20.25 -20.17 -10.26
CA GLY A 82 20.76 -18.80 -10.15
C GLY A 82 19.81 -17.76 -10.74
N LYS A 83 20.31 -16.51 -10.82
CA LYS A 83 19.58 -15.36 -11.36
C LYS A 83 19.35 -15.52 -12.86
N GLN A 84 18.11 -15.37 -13.29
CA GLN A 84 17.74 -15.38 -14.71
C GLN A 84 16.52 -14.49 -14.95
N VAL A 85 16.34 -14.10 -16.21
CA VAL A 85 15.26 -13.26 -16.69
C VAL A 85 14.43 -14.06 -17.67
N PHE A 86 13.11 -14.09 -17.46
CA PHE A 86 12.16 -14.64 -18.41
C PHE A 86 11.50 -13.50 -19.16
N GLU A 87 11.66 -13.46 -20.48
CA GLU A 87 10.97 -12.50 -21.34
C GLU A 87 9.59 -13.05 -21.69
N LEU A 88 8.60 -12.70 -20.86
CA LEU A 88 7.23 -13.18 -21.00
C LEU A 88 6.56 -12.44 -22.15
N ARG A 89 6.21 -13.16 -23.21
CA ARG A 89 5.59 -12.61 -24.41
C ARG A 89 4.14 -13.07 -24.53
N ASN A 90 3.21 -12.12 -24.44
CA ASN A 90 1.80 -12.41 -24.63
C ASN A 90 1.45 -12.44 -26.13
N THR A 91 1.11 -13.62 -26.60
CA THR A 91 0.72 -13.88 -27.99
C THR A 91 -0.80 -14.01 -28.17
N SER A 92 -1.55 -13.92 -27.07
CA SER A 92 -3.02 -13.91 -27.11
C SER A 92 -3.58 -12.52 -27.43
N SER A 93 -4.89 -12.49 -27.67
CA SER A 93 -5.67 -11.26 -27.83
C SER A 93 -6.12 -10.61 -26.52
N ARG A 94 -5.84 -11.22 -25.36
CA ARG A 94 -6.30 -10.75 -24.05
C ARG A 94 -5.13 -10.41 -23.12
N PRO A 95 -5.27 -9.46 -22.19
CA PRO A 95 -4.33 -9.32 -21.08
C PRO A 95 -4.24 -10.62 -20.28
N ALA A 96 -3.08 -10.87 -19.68
CA ALA A 96 -2.88 -12.02 -18.80
C ALA A 96 -2.02 -11.65 -17.59
N GLU A 97 -2.26 -12.32 -16.47
CA GLU A 97 -1.29 -12.44 -15.39
C GLU A 97 -0.46 -13.71 -15.61
N VAL A 98 0.80 -13.69 -15.20
CA VAL A 98 1.71 -14.82 -15.37
C VAL A 98 2.48 -15.05 -14.09
N TYR A 99 2.40 -16.26 -13.55
CA TYR A 99 3.11 -16.67 -12.35
C TYR A 99 4.14 -17.74 -12.69
N LEU A 100 5.30 -17.70 -12.05
CA LEU A 100 6.21 -18.84 -11.95
C LEU A 100 5.95 -19.54 -10.62
N THR A 101 5.42 -20.76 -10.65
CA THR A 101 4.97 -21.47 -9.46
C THR A 101 5.71 -22.79 -9.25
N ASN A 102 5.68 -23.32 -8.03
CA ASN A 102 5.96 -24.72 -7.78
C ASN A 102 4.64 -25.52 -7.91
N PRO A 103 4.53 -26.45 -8.88
CA PRO A 103 3.28 -27.16 -9.15
C PRO A 103 2.85 -28.11 -8.02
N ALA A 104 3.74 -28.47 -7.08
CA ALA A 104 3.42 -29.37 -5.97
C ALA A 104 2.69 -28.66 -4.83
N ASN A 105 2.93 -27.36 -4.61
CA ASN A 105 2.37 -26.63 -3.46
C ASN A 105 1.79 -25.24 -3.80
N GLY A 106 1.88 -24.80 -5.06
CA GLY A 106 1.36 -23.52 -5.53
C GLY A 106 2.19 -22.30 -5.12
N ALA A 107 3.37 -22.47 -4.52
CA ALA A 107 4.21 -21.33 -4.14
C ALA A 107 4.66 -20.53 -5.38
N VAL A 108 4.48 -19.21 -5.35
CA VAL A 108 4.81 -18.27 -6.43
C VAL A 108 6.20 -17.69 -6.18
N TYR A 109 7.09 -17.77 -7.16
CA TYR A 109 8.47 -17.29 -7.13
C TYR A 109 8.64 -15.92 -7.81
N GLY A 110 7.62 -15.51 -8.56
CA GLY A 110 7.59 -14.25 -9.28
C GLY A 110 6.37 -14.18 -10.18
N GLU A 111 5.94 -12.95 -10.45
CA GLU A 111 4.73 -12.67 -11.22
C GLU A 111 4.90 -11.45 -12.12
N VAL A 112 4.11 -11.43 -13.19
CA VAL A 112 3.88 -10.26 -14.03
C VAL A 112 2.38 -10.13 -14.22
N GLU A 113 1.83 -9.03 -13.71
CA GLU A 113 0.42 -8.71 -13.83
C GLU A 113 0.14 -7.77 -15.01
N GLY A 114 -1.07 -7.86 -15.58
CA GLY A 114 -1.50 -6.96 -16.64
C GLY A 114 -0.61 -7.01 -17.89
N LEU A 115 -0.08 -8.18 -18.26
CA LEU A 115 0.70 -8.35 -19.48
C LEU A 115 -0.21 -8.20 -20.70
N GLY A 116 -0.18 -7.03 -21.35
CA GLY A 116 -1.08 -6.67 -22.44
C GLY A 116 -0.88 -7.51 -23.71
N PRO A 117 -1.91 -7.64 -24.58
CA PRO A 117 -1.81 -8.36 -25.85
C PRO A 117 -0.64 -7.89 -26.72
N GLY A 118 0.13 -8.82 -27.27
CA GLY A 118 1.26 -8.53 -28.17
C GLY A 118 2.48 -7.89 -27.50
N THR A 119 2.47 -7.73 -26.18
CA THR A 119 3.59 -7.13 -25.42
C THR A 119 4.52 -8.18 -24.82
N SER A 120 5.72 -7.74 -24.45
CA SER A 120 6.67 -8.53 -23.66
C SER A 120 7.06 -7.79 -22.39
N ARG A 121 7.21 -8.52 -21.28
CA ARG A 121 7.78 -7.97 -20.03
C ARG A 121 8.76 -8.96 -19.40
N PRO A 122 9.86 -8.46 -18.82
CA PRO A 122 10.82 -9.31 -18.13
C PRO A 122 10.29 -9.72 -16.75
N LEU A 123 10.52 -10.97 -16.39
CA LEU A 123 10.36 -11.52 -15.03
C LEU A 123 11.73 -11.98 -14.53
N SER A 124 12.29 -11.27 -13.56
CA SER A 124 13.57 -11.61 -12.95
C SER A 124 13.38 -12.48 -11.72
N VAL A 125 13.99 -13.66 -11.71
CA VAL A 125 13.91 -14.61 -10.59
C VAL A 125 15.26 -15.24 -10.28
N THR A 126 15.41 -15.73 -9.06
CA THR A 126 16.56 -16.57 -8.67
C THR A 126 16.05 -17.99 -8.44
N LEU A 127 16.53 -18.96 -9.22
CA LEU A 127 16.05 -20.35 -9.10
C LEU A 127 17.02 -21.22 -8.30
N GLY A 128 16.48 -21.94 -7.32
CA GLY A 128 17.13 -23.11 -6.70
C GLY A 128 16.80 -24.39 -7.48
N GLY A 129 17.36 -25.52 -7.05
CA GLY A 129 16.93 -26.81 -7.59
C GLY A 129 15.50 -27.15 -7.16
N GLY A 130 14.67 -27.67 -8.06
CA GLY A 130 13.25 -27.91 -7.77
C GLY A 130 12.40 -27.99 -9.01
N SER A 131 11.08 -28.01 -8.81
CA SER A 131 10.09 -28.09 -9.87
C SER A 131 9.36 -26.76 -9.99
N TYR A 132 9.22 -26.29 -11.23
CA TYR A 132 8.61 -25.01 -11.55
C TYR A 132 7.65 -25.17 -12.73
N ALA A 133 6.60 -24.37 -12.78
CA ALA A 133 5.72 -24.27 -13.92
C ALA A 133 5.26 -22.82 -14.07
N PHE A 134 5.08 -22.37 -15.32
CA PHE A 134 4.37 -21.13 -15.54
C PHE A 134 2.87 -21.37 -15.48
N VAL A 135 2.15 -20.48 -14.82
CA VAL A 135 0.68 -20.42 -14.80
C VAL A 135 0.27 -19.10 -15.41
N CYS A 136 -0.52 -19.13 -16.47
CA CYS A 136 -1.02 -17.95 -17.15
C CYS A 136 -2.51 -17.82 -16.84
N LEU A 137 -2.94 -16.62 -16.46
CA LEU A 137 -4.32 -16.32 -16.12
C LEU A 137 -4.83 -15.21 -17.05
N PRO A 138 -5.35 -15.59 -18.24
CA PRO A 138 -5.97 -14.62 -19.12
C PRO A 138 -7.18 -13.96 -18.43
N GLU A 139 -7.49 -12.74 -18.84
CA GLU A 139 -8.74 -12.10 -18.45
C GLU A 139 -9.95 -12.92 -18.95
N ASP A 140 -10.95 -13.12 -18.07
CA ASP A 140 -12.18 -13.87 -18.33
C ASP A 140 -12.01 -15.31 -18.86
N ALA A 141 -10.89 -15.97 -18.52
CA ALA A 141 -10.66 -17.38 -18.85
C ALA A 141 -10.00 -18.14 -17.68
N ASP A 142 -10.11 -19.47 -17.74
CA ASP A 142 -9.47 -20.37 -16.77
C ASP A 142 -7.95 -20.27 -16.83
N ALA A 143 -7.29 -20.51 -15.69
CA ALA A 143 -5.84 -20.57 -15.64
C ALA A 143 -5.28 -21.72 -16.50
N VAL A 144 -4.18 -21.43 -17.20
CA VAL A 144 -3.46 -22.41 -18.03
C VAL A 144 -2.10 -22.69 -17.41
N THR A 145 -1.90 -23.92 -16.96
CA THR A 145 -0.61 -24.38 -16.42
C THR A 145 0.25 -24.97 -17.54
N GLY A 146 1.46 -24.45 -17.66
CA GLY A 146 2.50 -24.92 -18.56
C GLY A 146 3.14 -26.24 -18.11
N PRO A 147 4.10 -26.77 -18.90
CA PRO A 147 4.84 -27.96 -18.52
C PRO A 147 5.67 -27.73 -17.25
N THR A 148 5.77 -28.75 -16.41
CA THR A 148 6.69 -28.75 -15.27
C THR A 148 8.13 -28.84 -15.75
N VAL A 149 8.95 -27.89 -15.32
CA VAL A 149 10.39 -27.82 -15.56
C VAL A 149 11.12 -28.14 -14.26
N THR A 150 12.04 -29.10 -14.33
CA THR A 150 12.91 -29.47 -13.20
C THR A 150 14.27 -28.78 -13.34
N VAL A 151 14.60 -27.92 -12.38
CA VAL A 151 15.93 -27.33 -12.25
C VAL A 151 16.78 -28.28 -11.38
N PRO A 152 17.93 -28.78 -11.87
CA PRO A 152 18.74 -29.72 -11.11
C PRO A 152 19.51 -29.06 -9.95
N GLY A 153 19.81 -29.86 -8.92
CA GLY A 153 20.62 -29.46 -7.77
C GLY A 153 19.81 -29.23 -6.48
N PRO A 154 20.44 -28.72 -5.41
CA PRO A 154 19.76 -28.45 -4.15
C PRO A 154 18.78 -27.28 -4.25
N ALA A 155 17.68 -27.34 -3.51
CA ALA A 155 16.67 -26.27 -3.44
C ALA A 155 17.17 -24.96 -2.80
N ARG A 156 18.30 -25.00 -2.09
CA ARG A 156 18.89 -23.83 -1.45
C ARG A 156 19.41 -22.84 -2.50
N GLY A 157 19.34 -21.55 -2.16
CA GLY A 157 19.83 -20.46 -3.02
C GLY A 157 18.84 -19.98 -4.09
N GLY A 158 17.58 -20.44 -4.05
CA GLY A 158 16.48 -19.80 -4.76
C GLY A 158 16.06 -18.49 -4.11
N GLY A 159 15.37 -17.65 -4.88
CA GLY A 159 14.74 -16.43 -4.41
C GLY A 159 13.53 -16.72 -3.51
N PRO A 160 12.92 -15.67 -2.94
CA PRO A 160 11.74 -15.83 -2.09
C PRO A 160 10.59 -16.47 -2.90
N ALA A 161 9.81 -17.31 -2.22
CA ALA A 161 8.59 -17.87 -2.75
C ALA A 161 7.47 -17.68 -1.73
N ALA A 162 6.28 -17.33 -2.20
CA ALA A 162 5.12 -17.08 -1.35
C ALA A 162 4.02 -18.08 -1.68
N ILE A 163 3.43 -18.70 -0.66
CA ILE A 163 2.17 -19.43 -0.84
C ILE A 163 1.07 -18.38 -0.97
N PRO A 164 0.31 -18.36 -2.09
CA PRO A 164 -0.78 -17.42 -2.30
C PRO A 164 -1.74 -17.34 -1.12
N VAL A 165 -2.36 -16.17 -0.98
CA VAL A 165 -3.53 -15.95 -0.12
C VAL A 165 -4.70 -15.67 -1.05
N GLY A 166 -5.81 -16.37 -0.83
CA GLY A 166 -7.07 -16.10 -1.53
C GLY A 166 -7.93 -15.10 -0.76
N GLN A 167 -8.87 -14.46 -1.46
CA GLN A 167 -9.83 -13.55 -0.83
C GLN A 167 -10.58 -14.21 0.34
N GLN A 168 -10.94 -15.49 0.19
CA GLN A 168 -11.64 -16.28 1.22
C GLN A 168 -10.83 -16.42 2.51
N ASP A 169 -9.49 -16.46 2.42
CA ASP A 169 -8.61 -16.55 3.58
C ASP A 169 -8.60 -15.24 4.39
N LEU A 170 -8.77 -14.10 3.72
CA LEU A 170 -8.77 -12.76 4.31
C LEU A 170 -10.13 -12.34 4.89
N ILE A 171 -11.24 -13.01 4.52
CA ILE A 171 -12.57 -12.67 5.05
C ILE A 171 -12.61 -12.77 6.60
N PRO A 172 -12.19 -13.88 7.24
CA PRO A 172 -12.22 -13.98 8.70
C PRO A 172 -11.41 -12.90 9.45
N PRO A 173 -10.13 -12.61 9.11
CA PRO A 173 -9.38 -11.57 9.80
C PRO A 173 -9.96 -10.17 9.56
N THR A 174 -10.53 -9.90 8.39
CA THR A 174 -11.21 -8.63 8.08
C THR A 174 -12.47 -8.44 8.92
N ILE A 175 -13.32 -9.46 9.06
CA ILE A 175 -14.48 -9.41 9.96
C ILE A 175 -14.02 -9.17 11.41
N ALA A 176 -12.92 -9.83 11.84
CA ALA A 176 -12.36 -9.64 13.18
C ALA A 176 -11.79 -8.22 13.39
N TYR A 177 -11.28 -7.58 12.34
CA TYR A 177 -10.87 -6.17 12.39
C TYR A 177 -12.08 -5.24 12.44
N GLN A 178 -13.10 -5.47 11.60
CA GLN A 178 -14.31 -4.65 11.60
C GLN A 178 -15.03 -4.65 12.95
N LYS A 179 -15.13 -5.81 13.60
CA LYS A 179 -15.69 -5.92 14.97
C LYS A 179 -14.87 -5.14 16.00
N TRP A 180 -13.56 -5.12 15.84
CA TRP A 180 -12.68 -4.39 16.75
C TRP A 180 -12.81 -2.88 16.58
N VAL A 181 -12.92 -2.40 15.33
CA VAL A 181 -13.24 -1.00 15.02
C VAL A 181 -14.62 -0.63 15.59
N ALA A 182 -15.63 -1.47 15.42
CA ALA A 182 -16.97 -1.23 16.00
C ALA A 182 -16.92 -1.00 17.51
N GLY A 183 -16.13 -1.80 18.25
CA GLY A 183 -15.96 -1.66 19.70
C GLY A 183 -15.24 -0.38 20.15
N ARG A 184 -14.69 0.40 19.22
CA ARG A 184 -14.03 1.70 19.49
C ARG A 184 -14.92 2.90 19.16
N MET A 185 -15.96 2.72 18.36
CA MET A 185 -16.83 3.82 17.91
C MET A 185 -17.52 4.51 19.09
N ASP A 186 -18.00 3.77 20.08
CA ASP A 186 -18.61 4.34 21.29
C ASP A 186 -17.59 5.12 22.15
N GLU A 187 -16.32 4.66 22.17
CA GLU A 187 -15.25 5.39 22.83
C GLU A 187 -14.99 6.73 22.11
N LEU A 188 -14.94 6.72 20.79
CA LEU A 188 -14.73 7.92 19.97
C LEU A 188 -15.87 8.92 20.14
N VAL A 189 -17.13 8.48 20.11
CA VAL A 189 -18.30 9.33 20.37
C VAL A 189 -18.21 9.96 21.77
N ARG A 190 -17.93 9.18 22.80
CA ARG A 190 -17.83 9.68 24.18
C ARG A 190 -16.71 10.71 24.33
N ARG A 191 -15.55 10.49 23.72
CA ARG A 191 -14.40 11.40 23.79
C ARG A 191 -14.66 12.71 23.04
N THR A 192 -15.28 12.65 21.87
CA THR A 192 -15.64 13.83 21.09
C THR A 192 -16.79 14.61 21.73
N ASP A 193 -17.73 13.94 22.40
CA ASP A 193 -18.75 14.59 23.23
C ASP A 193 -18.14 15.37 24.41
N ALA A 194 -17.08 14.85 25.05
CA ALA A 194 -16.35 15.55 26.10
C ALA A 194 -15.63 16.80 25.55
N LEU A 195 -14.96 16.68 24.39
CA LEU A 195 -14.33 17.81 23.70
C LEU A 195 -15.34 18.92 23.36
N ARG A 196 -16.47 18.54 22.75
CA ARG A 196 -17.56 19.49 22.45
C ARG A 196 -18.08 20.17 23.71
N SER A 197 -18.24 19.42 24.80
CA SER A 197 -18.75 19.97 26.06
C SER A 197 -17.81 21.02 26.65
N ALA A 198 -16.50 20.75 26.66
CA ALA A 198 -15.49 21.72 27.11
C ALA A 198 -15.54 23.01 26.28
N ILE A 199 -15.61 22.90 24.94
CA ILE A 199 -15.74 24.04 24.03
C ILE A 199 -17.04 24.81 24.26
N ARG A 200 -18.18 24.12 24.47
CA ARG A 200 -19.47 24.76 24.74
C ARG A 200 -19.46 25.55 26.05
N CYS A 201 -18.83 25.02 27.09
CA CYS A 201 -18.67 25.71 28.38
C CYS A 201 -17.64 26.85 28.36
N GLY A 202 -16.88 27.03 27.27
CA GLY A 202 -15.83 28.04 27.19
C GLY A 202 -14.51 27.62 27.83
N ASP A 203 -14.38 26.38 28.27
CA ASP A 203 -13.17 25.85 28.90
C ASP A 203 -12.19 25.31 27.84
N LEU A 204 -11.44 26.23 27.24
CA LEU A 204 -10.46 25.91 26.21
C LEU A 204 -9.24 25.15 26.75
N ALA A 205 -8.95 25.24 28.05
CA ALA A 205 -7.86 24.48 28.66
C ALA A 205 -8.20 23.00 28.74
N THR A 206 -9.40 22.68 29.22
CA THR A 206 -9.91 21.30 29.20
C THR A 206 -10.06 20.80 27.76
N ALA A 207 -10.55 21.64 26.84
CA ALA A 207 -10.68 21.26 25.43
C ALA A 207 -9.34 20.80 24.82
N ARG A 208 -8.24 21.54 25.04
CA ARG A 208 -6.90 21.12 24.60
C ARG A 208 -6.46 19.80 25.21
N ALA A 209 -6.72 19.60 26.51
CA ALA A 209 -6.34 18.37 27.22
C ALA A 209 -7.10 17.13 26.70
N VAL A 210 -8.38 17.28 26.35
CA VAL A 210 -9.21 16.14 25.89
C VAL A 210 -9.21 15.94 24.38
N TRP A 211 -8.72 16.91 23.60
CA TRP A 211 -8.61 16.79 22.14
C TRP A 211 -7.71 15.62 21.73
N LEU A 212 -6.49 15.54 22.27
CA LEU A 212 -5.53 14.49 21.89
C LEU A 212 -6.05 13.08 22.21
N PRO A 213 -6.54 12.78 23.44
CA PRO A 213 -7.14 11.47 23.71
C PRO A 213 -8.32 11.10 22.79
N ALA A 214 -9.08 12.08 22.30
CA ALA A 214 -10.16 11.83 21.33
C ALA A 214 -9.60 11.49 19.94
N HIS A 215 -8.66 12.30 19.46
CA HIS A 215 -8.00 12.11 18.17
C HIS A 215 -7.27 10.77 18.09
N LEU A 216 -6.53 10.38 19.14
CA LEU A 216 -5.82 9.10 19.18
C LEU A 216 -6.74 7.87 19.18
N VAL A 217 -8.04 7.99 19.52
CA VAL A 217 -8.97 6.86 19.32
C VAL A 217 -9.23 6.65 17.83
N TYR A 218 -9.41 7.75 17.08
CA TYR A 218 -9.58 7.73 15.64
C TYR A 218 -8.36 7.14 14.93
N GLU A 219 -7.17 7.66 15.21
CA GLU A 219 -5.90 7.24 14.57
C GLU A 219 -5.59 5.75 14.76
N ARG A 220 -5.93 5.17 15.92
CA ARG A 220 -5.73 3.72 16.17
C ARG A 220 -6.61 2.84 15.27
N MET A 221 -7.69 3.36 14.72
CA MET A 221 -8.57 2.64 13.78
C MET A 221 -8.12 2.80 12.32
N GLY A 222 -6.94 3.37 12.09
CA GLY A 222 -6.47 3.80 10.77
C GLY A 222 -6.49 2.74 9.65
N ALA A 223 -6.56 1.43 9.91
CA ALA A 223 -6.69 0.47 8.80
C ALA A 223 -8.09 0.51 8.13
N ALA A 224 -9.05 1.21 8.71
CA ALA A 224 -10.42 1.34 8.21
C ALA A 224 -10.69 2.66 7.46
N TYR A 225 -9.73 3.58 7.29
CA TYR A 225 -10.00 4.91 6.67
C TYR A 225 -10.65 4.79 5.29
N GLY A 226 -10.25 3.82 4.46
CA GLY A 226 -10.84 3.61 3.14
C GLY A 226 -12.32 3.19 3.22
N THR A 227 -12.69 2.48 4.29
CA THR A 227 -14.07 2.06 4.57
C THR A 227 -14.89 3.16 5.25
N PHE A 228 -14.25 4.15 5.87
CA PHE A 228 -14.96 5.31 6.43
C PHE A 228 -15.51 6.24 5.34
N GLY A 229 -14.98 6.16 4.11
CA GLY A 229 -15.44 6.97 2.98
C GLY A 229 -15.36 8.48 3.27
N ASP A 230 -16.39 9.23 2.91
CA ASP A 230 -16.46 10.68 3.10
C ASP A 230 -16.34 11.10 4.57
N ALA A 231 -16.65 10.21 5.53
CA ALA A 231 -16.53 10.52 6.95
C ALA A 231 -15.06 10.75 7.36
N ASP A 232 -14.09 10.10 6.70
CA ASP A 232 -12.67 10.29 7.02
C ASP A 232 -12.24 11.75 6.77
N GLY A 233 -12.58 12.29 5.58
CA GLY A 233 -12.31 13.68 5.25
C GLY A 233 -13.04 14.67 6.17
N ALA A 234 -14.28 14.37 6.57
CA ALA A 234 -15.04 15.24 7.47
C ALA A 234 -14.47 15.27 8.91
N ILE A 235 -14.02 14.11 9.41
CA ILE A 235 -13.55 13.92 10.79
C ILE A 235 -12.07 14.29 10.95
N ASN A 236 -11.23 13.95 9.96
CA ASN A 236 -9.76 14.03 10.07
C ASN A 236 -9.08 14.61 8.82
N GLY A 237 -9.84 15.32 7.98
CA GLY A 237 -9.30 15.96 6.79
C GLY A 237 -8.25 17.03 7.08
N THR A 238 -7.30 17.17 6.16
CA THR A 238 -6.26 18.21 6.20
C THR A 238 -6.60 19.35 5.25
N THR A 239 -5.79 20.40 5.26
CA THR A 239 -5.87 21.52 4.31
C THR A 239 -5.31 21.18 2.92
N ALA A 240 -4.77 19.97 2.70
CA ALA A 240 -4.23 19.58 1.41
C ALA A 240 -5.34 19.51 0.35
N GLY A 241 -5.15 20.27 -0.75
CA GLY A 241 -6.13 20.35 -1.83
C GLY A 241 -7.25 21.38 -1.60
N LEU A 242 -7.30 22.03 -0.44
CA LEU A 242 -8.23 23.13 -0.16
C LEU A 242 -7.68 24.45 -0.68
N SER A 243 -8.51 25.20 -1.40
CA SER A 243 -8.11 26.43 -2.10
C SER A 243 -7.74 27.58 -1.17
N ASP A 244 -8.36 27.63 0.01
CA ASP A 244 -8.15 28.69 1.01
C ASP A 244 -7.46 28.15 2.28
N GLY A 245 -6.81 26.98 2.19
CA GLY A 245 -6.02 26.40 3.28
C GLY A 245 -6.79 26.28 4.60
N VAL A 246 -6.26 26.88 5.68
CA VAL A 246 -6.87 26.85 7.02
C VAL A 246 -8.15 27.69 7.13
N HIS A 247 -8.45 28.54 6.14
CA HIS A 247 -9.64 29.37 6.09
C HIS A 247 -10.74 28.78 5.19
N ASP A 248 -10.44 27.68 4.49
CA ASP A 248 -11.38 27.03 3.60
C ASP A 248 -12.59 26.45 4.38
N PRO A 249 -13.84 26.66 3.92
CA PRO A 249 -15.02 26.12 4.58
C PRO A 249 -15.06 24.58 4.60
N GLY A 250 -14.27 23.93 3.73
CA GLY A 250 -14.05 22.49 3.74
C GLY A 250 -13.13 22.00 4.86
N PHE A 251 -12.38 22.87 5.53
CA PHE A 251 -11.48 22.46 6.62
C PHE A 251 -12.25 22.24 7.93
N THR A 252 -12.53 20.97 8.25
CA THR A 252 -13.37 20.57 9.40
C THR A 252 -12.67 19.56 10.30
N GLY A 253 -13.40 18.99 11.26
CA GLY A 253 -12.92 17.85 12.05
C GLY A 253 -11.85 18.17 13.10
N PHE A 254 -11.04 17.16 13.44
CA PHE A 254 -10.02 17.21 14.47
C PHE A 254 -8.96 18.28 14.19
N HIS A 255 -8.41 18.32 12.98
CA HIS A 255 -7.37 19.27 12.59
C HIS A 255 -7.88 20.72 12.55
N ARG A 256 -9.13 20.97 12.15
CA ARG A 256 -9.72 22.31 12.24
C ARG A 256 -9.86 22.78 13.69
N LEU A 257 -10.28 21.89 14.59
CA LEU A 257 -10.36 22.17 16.02
C LEU A 257 -8.97 22.39 16.61
N GLU A 258 -8.00 21.58 16.23
CA GLU A 258 -6.59 21.73 16.60
C GLU A 258 -6.10 23.14 16.22
N TYR A 259 -6.25 23.52 14.96
CA TYR A 259 -5.83 24.83 14.51
C TYR A 259 -6.37 25.95 15.41
N GLY A 260 -7.68 26.01 15.63
CA GLY A 260 -8.25 27.10 16.43
C GLY A 260 -7.93 27.02 17.93
N LEU A 261 -7.84 25.81 18.52
CA LEU A 261 -7.50 25.62 19.94
C LEU A 261 -6.08 26.09 20.29
N TRP A 262 -5.15 26.00 19.32
CA TRP A 262 -3.75 26.40 19.47
C TRP A 262 -3.40 27.75 18.82
N HIS A 263 -4.31 28.35 18.04
CA HIS A 263 -4.13 29.67 17.42
C HIS A 263 -5.05 30.77 17.99
N GLY A 264 -5.59 30.56 19.20
CA GLY A 264 -6.26 31.60 19.97
C GLY A 264 -7.70 31.90 19.55
N GLU A 265 -8.35 30.99 18.81
CA GLU A 265 -9.76 31.15 18.49
C GLU A 265 -10.66 31.06 19.73
N SER A 266 -11.76 31.81 19.69
CA SER A 266 -12.74 31.82 20.76
C SER A 266 -13.51 30.49 20.85
N ALA A 267 -13.97 30.13 22.05
CA ALA A 267 -14.91 29.02 22.21
C ALA A 267 -16.16 29.19 21.33
N SER A 268 -16.66 30.42 21.18
CA SER A 268 -17.80 30.73 20.32
C SER A 268 -17.58 30.38 18.85
N SER A 269 -16.39 30.62 18.29
CA SER A 269 -16.08 30.28 16.90
C SER A 269 -15.84 28.79 16.70
N LEU A 270 -15.38 28.08 17.72
CA LEU A 270 -15.13 26.63 17.69
C LEU A 270 -16.37 25.77 17.92
N ARG A 271 -17.42 26.30 18.56
CA ARG A 271 -18.67 25.56 18.84
C ARG A 271 -19.26 24.88 17.59
N PRO A 272 -19.46 25.57 16.45
CA PRO A 272 -20.02 24.93 15.25
C PRO A 272 -19.15 23.79 14.70
N VAL A 273 -17.82 23.93 14.78
CA VAL A 273 -16.86 22.90 14.34
C VAL A 273 -16.95 21.67 15.26
N ALA A 274 -16.98 21.87 16.58
CA ALA A 274 -17.10 20.79 17.55
C ALA A 274 -18.45 20.07 17.46
N ASP A 275 -19.53 20.82 17.24
CA ASP A 275 -20.85 20.24 17.01
C ASP A 275 -20.87 19.41 15.71
N ARG A 276 -20.18 19.86 14.66
CA ARG A 276 -20.03 19.12 13.39
C ARG A 276 -19.23 17.83 13.59
N LEU A 277 -18.05 17.90 14.21
CA LEU A 277 -17.22 16.72 14.49
C LEU A 277 -18.01 15.62 15.20
N VAL A 278 -18.79 15.96 16.24
CA VAL A 278 -19.61 14.96 16.95
C VAL A 278 -20.71 14.38 16.07
N ARG A 279 -21.34 15.18 15.20
CA ARG A 279 -22.33 14.66 14.25
C ARG A 279 -21.69 13.68 13.27
N ASP A 280 -20.54 14.05 12.70
CA ASP A 280 -19.84 13.23 11.71
C ASP A 280 -19.37 11.90 12.34
N VAL A 281 -18.83 11.94 13.56
CA VAL A 281 -18.43 10.74 14.33
C VAL A 281 -19.62 9.84 14.69
N ARG A 282 -20.78 10.42 15.04
CA ARG A 282 -22.00 9.63 15.31
C ARG A 282 -22.55 9.02 14.02
N GLY A 283 -22.51 9.76 12.91
CA GLY A 283 -22.85 9.24 11.58
C GLY A 283 -21.98 8.03 11.24
N LEU A 284 -20.66 8.17 11.35
CA LEU A 284 -19.72 7.07 11.16
C LEU A 284 -20.06 5.84 12.02
N ARG A 285 -20.35 6.03 13.31
CA ARG A 285 -20.77 4.91 14.19
C ARG A 285 -22.07 4.26 13.68
N ASP A 286 -23.06 5.05 13.31
CA ASP A 286 -24.40 4.58 12.95
C ASP A 286 -24.39 3.85 11.59
N ASP A 287 -23.53 4.28 10.67
CA ASP A 287 -23.37 3.69 9.34
C ASP A 287 -22.47 2.43 9.36
N TRP A 288 -21.49 2.36 10.27
CA TRP A 288 -20.48 1.28 10.36
C TRP A 288 -21.04 -0.16 10.25
N PRO A 289 -22.19 -0.53 10.84
CA PRO A 289 -22.73 -1.88 10.70
C PRO A 289 -23.08 -2.29 9.26
N GLN A 290 -23.37 -1.31 8.39
CA GLN A 290 -23.67 -1.52 6.97
C GLN A 290 -22.40 -1.58 6.11
N GLU A 291 -21.29 -1.05 6.62
CA GLU A 291 -20.04 -1.00 5.89
C GLU A 291 -19.39 -2.38 5.68
N ARG A 292 -18.68 -2.49 4.55
CA ARG A 292 -17.98 -3.70 4.15
C ARG A 292 -16.55 -3.33 3.80
N MET A 293 -15.64 -3.65 4.72
CA MET A 293 -14.21 -3.54 4.47
C MET A 293 -13.79 -4.59 3.45
N ASP A 294 -13.06 -4.17 2.41
CA ASP A 294 -12.49 -5.09 1.44
C ASP A 294 -11.47 -5.99 2.14
N PRO A 295 -11.59 -7.33 2.05
CA PRO A 295 -10.56 -8.23 2.57
C PRO A 295 -9.15 -7.96 2.04
N ALA A 296 -9.02 -7.52 0.79
CA ALA A 296 -7.73 -7.23 0.16
C ALA A 296 -7.00 -6.03 0.83
N ASP A 297 -7.76 -5.08 1.37
CA ASP A 297 -7.19 -3.90 2.03
C ASP A 297 -6.42 -4.27 3.30
N LEU A 298 -6.86 -5.28 4.06
CA LEU A 298 -6.31 -5.50 5.41
C LEU A 298 -4.79 -5.75 5.41
N GLY A 299 -4.30 -6.52 4.43
CA GLY A 299 -2.86 -6.79 4.25
C GLY A 299 -2.08 -5.54 3.85
N LEU A 300 -2.62 -4.78 2.89
CA LEU A 300 -2.05 -3.54 2.39
C LEU A 300 -1.96 -2.46 3.47
N ARG A 301 -3.04 -2.26 4.24
CA ARG A 301 -3.11 -1.23 5.30
C ARG A 301 -2.11 -1.48 6.43
N ALA A 302 -1.68 -2.73 6.65
CA ALA A 302 -0.62 -3.03 7.62
C ALA A 302 0.68 -2.28 7.30
N HIS A 303 0.96 -2.03 6.02
CA HIS A 303 2.10 -1.25 5.54
C HIS A 303 1.77 0.25 5.45
N GLU A 304 0.67 0.60 4.78
CA GLU A 304 0.35 2.00 4.46
C GLU A 304 0.17 2.89 5.68
N ILE A 305 -0.33 2.36 6.81
CA ILE A 305 -0.48 3.16 8.05
C ILE A 305 0.88 3.74 8.49
N MET A 306 1.94 2.92 8.44
CA MET A 306 3.27 3.37 8.84
C MET A 306 3.95 4.17 7.73
N GLU A 307 3.65 3.90 6.46
CA GLU A 307 4.11 4.75 5.34
C GLU A 307 3.53 6.16 5.44
N ASN A 308 2.21 6.29 5.65
CA ASN A 308 1.53 7.55 5.91
C ASN A 308 2.05 8.23 7.17
N THR A 309 2.41 7.46 8.20
CA THR A 309 3.06 8.01 9.40
C THR A 309 4.38 8.68 9.05
N VAL A 310 5.21 8.07 8.19
CA VAL A 310 6.44 8.71 7.70
C VAL A 310 6.12 9.97 6.89
N GLN A 311 5.13 9.89 6.00
CA GLN A 311 4.80 10.97 5.08
C GLN A 311 4.20 12.20 5.78
N PHE A 312 3.29 11.99 6.73
CA PHE A 312 2.47 13.04 7.33
C PHE A 312 2.93 13.38 8.74
N GLU A 313 2.98 12.38 9.62
CA GLU A 313 3.29 12.62 11.02
C GLU A 313 4.74 13.01 11.19
N LEU A 314 5.70 12.22 10.68
CA LEU A 314 7.12 12.49 10.90
C LEU A 314 7.64 13.74 10.17
N THR A 315 6.90 14.24 9.18
CA THR A 315 7.19 15.54 8.54
C THR A 315 6.53 16.71 9.26
N GLY A 316 5.58 16.47 10.17
CA GLY A 316 4.77 17.48 10.84
C GLY A 316 3.70 18.10 9.95
N ARG A 317 3.40 17.48 8.79
CA ARG A 317 2.44 18.03 7.81
C ARG A 317 1.00 18.07 8.34
N THR A 318 0.69 17.23 9.32
CA THR A 318 -0.60 17.16 10.01
C THR A 318 -0.58 17.86 11.37
N ASP A 319 0.49 18.60 11.71
CA ASP A 319 0.52 19.43 12.93
C ASP A 319 -0.17 20.78 12.66
N TYR A 320 -1.30 21.02 13.33
CA TYR A 320 -1.98 22.31 13.28
C TYR A 320 -1.78 23.12 14.58
N GLY A 321 -0.70 22.85 15.31
CA GLY A 321 -0.21 23.64 16.43
C GLY A 321 -0.13 22.86 17.75
N SER A 322 -0.62 21.62 17.79
CA SER A 322 -0.61 20.83 19.02
C SER A 322 0.78 20.27 19.37
N GLY A 323 1.66 20.06 18.39
CA GLY A 323 2.95 19.42 18.63
C GLY A 323 2.84 17.91 18.88
N THR A 324 1.74 17.26 18.51
CA THR A 324 1.40 15.90 18.96
C THR A 324 1.59 14.79 17.92
N ASN A 325 2.20 15.04 16.76
CA ASN A 325 2.38 14.01 15.72
C ASN A 325 3.10 12.75 16.20
N LEU A 326 3.99 12.84 17.19
CA LEU A 326 4.63 11.64 17.76
C LEU A 326 3.64 10.74 18.52
N ALA A 327 2.63 11.34 19.14
CA ALA A 327 1.53 10.60 19.76
C ALA A 327 0.67 9.94 18.68
N THR A 328 0.39 10.63 17.57
CA THR A 328 -0.31 10.08 16.40
C THR A 328 0.48 8.93 15.77
N ALA A 329 1.79 9.09 15.56
CA ALA A 329 2.67 8.03 15.07
C ALA A 329 2.64 6.79 15.99
N ARG A 330 2.58 7.00 17.31
CA ARG A 330 2.43 5.91 18.28
C ARG A 330 1.06 5.22 18.18
N ALA A 331 -0.02 5.97 17.96
CA ALA A 331 -1.35 5.42 17.71
C ALA A 331 -1.43 4.64 16.38
N ASN A 332 -0.78 5.12 15.33
CA ASN A 332 -0.67 4.43 14.05
C ASN A 332 0.08 3.10 14.19
N LEU A 333 1.13 3.05 15.01
CA LEU A 333 1.82 1.80 15.36
C LEU A 333 0.89 0.83 16.14
N ASP A 334 0.05 1.32 17.06
CA ASP A 334 -0.95 0.50 17.74
C ASP A 334 -1.98 -0.08 16.75
N GLY A 335 -2.46 0.74 15.80
CA GLY A 335 -3.36 0.33 14.74
C GLY A 335 -2.75 -0.75 13.85
N THR A 336 -1.49 -0.57 13.46
CA THR A 336 -0.71 -1.55 12.70
C THR A 336 -0.62 -2.89 13.44
N ARG A 337 -0.32 -2.89 14.75
CA ARG A 337 -0.34 -4.12 15.57
C ARG A 337 -1.73 -4.75 15.66
N ALA A 338 -2.80 -3.96 15.66
CA ALA A 338 -4.16 -4.51 15.63
C ALA A 338 -4.42 -5.28 14.33
N VAL A 339 -3.98 -4.76 13.18
CA VAL A 339 -4.06 -5.46 11.90
C VAL A 339 -3.22 -6.75 11.92
N LEU A 340 -1.93 -6.66 12.29
CA LEU A 340 -1.02 -7.81 12.26
C LEU A 340 -1.48 -8.98 13.12
N ARG A 341 -2.02 -8.71 14.32
CA ARG A 341 -2.58 -9.76 15.19
C ARG A 341 -3.70 -10.58 14.53
N ARG A 342 -4.45 -9.97 13.60
CA ARG A 342 -5.53 -10.66 12.88
C ARG A 342 -5.00 -11.43 11.68
N LEU A 343 -3.97 -10.90 11.02
CA LEU A 343 -3.28 -11.57 9.92
C LEU A 343 -2.32 -12.69 10.38
N GLU A 344 -1.98 -12.74 11.67
CA GLU A 344 -1.01 -13.69 12.24
C GLU A 344 -1.23 -15.16 11.82
N PRO A 345 -2.47 -15.71 11.79
CA PRO A 345 -2.69 -17.08 11.34
C PRO A 345 -2.29 -17.33 9.88
N LEU A 346 -2.41 -16.32 9.02
CA LEU A 346 -2.02 -16.39 7.60
C LEU A 346 -0.53 -16.14 7.41
N LEU A 347 0.06 -15.28 8.25
CA LEU A 347 1.47 -14.92 8.21
C LEU A 347 2.37 -16.04 8.74
N LYS A 348 2.02 -16.69 9.85
CA LYS A 348 2.85 -17.75 10.47
C LYS A 348 3.38 -18.82 9.48
N PRO A 349 2.57 -19.42 8.60
CA PRO A 349 3.08 -20.41 7.64
C PRO A 349 3.85 -19.81 6.45
N ARG A 350 3.84 -18.48 6.27
CA ARG A 350 4.37 -17.78 5.09
C ARG A 350 5.57 -16.86 5.40
N ALA A 351 5.70 -16.41 6.63
CA ALA A 351 6.63 -15.38 7.06
C ALA A 351 7.57 -15.91 8.16
N PRO A 352 8.66 -16.62 7.80
CA PRO A 352 9.66 -17.03 8.78
C PRO A 352 10.35 -15.84 9.46
N TRP A 353 10.27 -14.65 8.84
CA TRP A 353 10.80 -13.37 9.33
C TRP A 353 9.86 -12.62 10.29
N LEU A 354 8.73 -13.22 10.68
CA LEU A 354 7.75 -12.59 11.57
C LEU A 354 8.36 -12.14 12.93
N PRO A 355 9.27 -12.89 13.59
CA PRO A 355 9.91 -12.44 14.83
C PRO A 355 10.75 -11.15 14.65
N GLU A 356 11.37 -10.96 13.49
CA GLU A 356 12.11 -9.75 13.17
C GLU A 356 11.15 -8.56 13.01
N LEU A 357 9.99 -8.76 12.38
CA LEU A 357 8.95 -7.73 12.31
C LEU A 357 8.45 -7.33 13.71
N GLU A 358 8.22 -8.29 14.60
CA GLU A 358 7.85 -8.01 16.00
C GLU A 358 8.93 -7.18 16.72
N SER A 359 10.20 -7.52 16.49
CA SER A 359 11.34 -6.78 17.03
C SER A 359 11.42 -5.35 16.51
N ASP A 360 11.10 -5.13 15.22
CA ASP A 360 11.05 -3.81 14.61
C ASP A 360 9.89 -2.96 15.14
N LEU A 361 8.71 -3.53 15.31
CA LEU A 361 7.58 -2.86 15.96
C LEU A 361 7.93 -2.43 17.38
N ASP A 362 8.56 -3.30 18.16
CA ASP A 362 8.99 -3.02 19.53
C ASP A 362 10.07 -1.95 19.60
N ARG A 363 11.02 -1.98 18.66
CA ARG A 363 12.09 -0.97 18.52
C ARG A 363 11.51 0.40 18.21
N THR A 364 10.62 0.48 17.22
CA THR A 364 9.95 1.73 16.83
C THR A 364 9.10 2.28 17.97
N GLN A 365 8.37 1.41 18.68
CA GLN A 365 7.63 1.80 19.88
C GLN A 365 8.54 2.42 20.93
N ARG A 366 9.62 1.73 21.32
CA ARG A 366 10.60 2.28 22.28
C ARG A 366 11.20 3.59 21.81
N THR A 367 11.35 3.78 20.50
CA THR A 367 11.87 5.02 19.92
C THR A 367 10.90 6.18 20.03
N LEU A 368 9.61 5.96 19.78
CA LEU A 368 8.56 6.96 19.97
C LEU A 368 8.39 7.33 21.46
N GLU A 369 8.36 6.32 22.35
CA GLU A 369 8.13 6.54 23.79
C GLU A 369 9.25 7.34 24.48
N ARG A 370 10.46 7.46 23.87
CA ARG A 370 11.50 8.37 24.40
C ARG A 370 11.07 9.83 24.39
N SER A 371 10.09 10.18 23.56
CA SER A 371 9.54 11.53 23.44
C SER A 371 8.29 11.74 24.29
N HIS A 372 7.86 10.73 25.05
CA HIS A 372 6.66 10.76 25.88
C HIS A 372 7.02 11.03 27.36
N HIS A 373 6.36 12.02 27.95
CA HIS A 373 6.64 12.54 29.29
C HIS A 373 5.34 12.78 30.06
N GLY A 374 4.86 11.76 30.77
CA GLY A 374 3.55 11.82 31.44
C GLY A 374 2.44 11.97 30.41
N ASP A 375 1.70 13.07 30.45
CA ASP A 375 0.63 13.38 29.48
C ASP A 375 1.11 14.23 28.29
N HIS A 376 2.41 14.49 28.18
CA HIS A 376 2.99 15.37 27.16
C HIS A 376 3.92 14.63 26.20
N TRP A 377 3.99 15.11 24.97
CA TRP A 377 4.91 14.62 23.95
C TRP A 377 5.85 15.74 23.52
N THR A 378 7.13 15.40 23.31
CA THR A 378 8.10 16.34 22.73
C THR A 378 7.70 16.61 21.28
N PRO A 379 7.46 17.87 20.88
CA PRO A 379 7.12 18.19 19.50
C PRO A 379 8.27 17.83 18.54
N LEU A 380 7.91 17.53 17.29
CA LEU A 380 8.87 17.07 16.29
C LEU A 380 10.00 18.06 16.01
N ASP A 381 9.71 19.37 16.00
CA ASP A 381 10.68 20.45 15.83
C ASP A 381 11.64 20.61 17.02
N ARG A 382 11.31 20.04 18.18
CA ARG A 382 12.13 20.04 19.40
C ARG A 382 13.00 18.81 19.57
N LEU A 383 12.88 17.82 18.69
CA LEU A 383 13.77 16.67 18.69
C LEU A 383 15.20 17.06 18.29
N SER A 384 16.19 16.49 18.97
CA SER A 384 17.58 16.61 18.54
C SER A 384 17.78 15.96 17.18
N ARG A 385 18.77 16.44 16.40
CA ARG A 385 19.11 15.84 15.10
C ARG A 385 19.37 14.32 15.19
N PRO A 386 20.16 13.80 16.16
CA PRO A 386 20.30 12.35 16.32
C PRO A 386 18.99 11.65 16.65
N GLY A 387 18.12 12.27 17.46
CA GLY A 387 16.78 11.76 17.77
C GLY A 387 15.91 11.62 16.51
N ARG A 388 15.87 12.67 15.68
CA ARG A 388 15.19 12.66 14.37
C ARG A 388 15.72 11.57 13.45
N GLN A 389 17.04 11.45 13.32
CA GLN A 389 17.67 10.43 12.48
C GLN A 389 17.32 9.02 12.95
N ARG A 390 17.33 8.78 14.27
CA ARG A 390 16.97 7.48 14.83
C ARG A 390 15.50 7.13 14.60
N LEU A 391 14.60 8.10 14.80
CA LEU A 391 13.17 7.94 14.55
C LEU A 391 12.90 7.58 13.08
N ASN A 392 13.51 8.32 12.15
CA ASN A 392 13.36 8.06 10.73
C ASN A 392 13.94 6.70 10.33
N ALA A 393 15.09 6.31 10.89
CA ALA A 393 15.72 5.03 10.60
C ALA A 393 14.88 3.84 11.10
N ASP A 394 14.39 3.89 12.35
CA ASP A 394 13.57 2.81 12.91
C ASP A 394 12.22 2.70 12.20
N THR A 395 11.56 3.83 11.92
CA THR A 395 10.26 3.83 11.23
C THR A 395 10.42 3.41 9.77
N GLY A 396 11.44 3.88 9.06
CA GLY A 396 11.71 3.49 7.68
C GLY A 396 12.02 1.99 7.53
N ALA A 397 12.85 1.44 8.43
CA ALA A 397 13.12 0.00 8.46
C ALA A 397 11.84 -0.82 8.71
N LEU A 398 10.98 -0.35 9.63
CA LEU A 398 9.70 -0.99 9.90
C LEU A 398 8.77 -0.95 8.67
N VAL A 399 8.67 0.19 7.99
CA VAL A 399 7.87 0.34 6.75
C VAL A 399 8.33 -0.64 5.67
N GLU A 400 9.64 -0.75 5.46
CA GLU A 400 10.22 -1.71 4.50
C GLU A 400 9.90 -3.17 4.89
N ARG A 401 9.94 -3.51 6.18
CA ARG A 401 9.56 -4.84 6.66
C ARG A 401 8.06 -5.11 6.44
N LEU A 402 7.21 -4.13 6.74
CA LEU A 402 5.75 -4.24 6.56
C LEU A 402 5.35 -4.36 5.09
N ALA A 403 6.14 -3.84 4.15
CA ALA A 403 5.89 -4.03 2.71
C ALA A 403 5.84 -5.52 2.32
N GLN A 404 6.57 -6.39 3.04
CA GLN A 404 6.51 -7.84 2.83
C GLN A 404 5.20 -8.45 3.31
N VAL A 405 4.55 -7.87 4.33
CA VAL A 405 3.21 -8.27 4.75
C VAL A 405 2.21 -7.95 3.64
N ALA A 406 2.26 -6.74 3.08
CA ALA A 406 1.40 -6.35 1.96
C ALA A 406 1.58 -7.31 0.77
N ALA A 407 2.82 -7.58 0.35
CA ALA A 407 3.11 -8.49 -0.75
C ALA A 407 2.62 -9.94 -0.51
N LEU A 408 2.77 -10.46 0.71
CA LEU A 408 2.32 -11.81 1.06
C LEU A 408 0.80 -11.92 1.14
N MET A 409 0.13 -10.87 1.61
CA MET A 409 -1.32 -10.84 1.78
C MET A 409 -2.06 -10.37 0.53
N ASP A 410 -1.32 -9.99 -0.52
CA ASP A 410 -1.89 -9.65 -1.81
C ASP A 410 -2.63 -10.86 -2.41
N VAL A 411 -3.87 -10.61 -2.83
CA VAL A 411 -4.81 -11.65 -3.24
C VAL A 411 -4.42 -12.13 -4.62
N ARG A 412 -4.03 -13.39 -4.72
CA ARG A 412 -3.67 -14.01 -6.00
C ARG A 412 -4.74 -14.97 -6.45
N ARG A 413 -5.05 -14.93 -7.76
CA ARG A 413 -5.94 -15.89 -8.40
C ARG A 413 -5.22 -17.24 -8.46
N THR A 414 -5.76 -18.26 -7.83
CA THR A 414 -5.09 -19.58 -7.77
C THR A 414 -5.73 -20.62 -8.69
N ARG A 415 -6.83 -20.28 -9.35
CA ARG A 415 -7.56 -21.13 -10.31
C ARG A 415 -8.26 -20.26 -11.35
#